data_AF-Q8L1S3-F1
#
_entry.id   AF-Q8L1S3-F1
#
_cell.length_a   1.000
_cell.length_b   1.000
_cell.length_c   1.000
_cell.angle_alpha   90.00
_cell.angle_beta   90.00
_cell.angle_gamma   90.00
#
_symmetry.space_group_name_H-M   'P 1'
#
loop_
_entity.id
_entity.type
_entity.pdbx_description
1 polymer ?
#
loop_
_entity_poly.entity_id
_entity_poly.type
_entity_poly.pdbx_seq_one_letter_code
_entity_poly.pdbx_strand_id
1 'polypeptide(L)'
;GVLGYGSGIIGRYSDLPDEFPGLEHFHTMRVNQPSGWYYTSQALRELCDIWDKHGSGVLNVHGATGDMVFLGTRTEELEPCFEALTAKGWDIGGSGSAMRSPSCCLGMSRCEWACYDTMEACYQLTQEFQFDLHRPSFPYKYKLKFSGCPNDCVAAVARSDMSMIGV
;
A
#
# COMPACT_ATOMS: atom_id res chain seq x y z
N GLY A 1 -1.65 7.64 -13.75
CA GLY A 1 -1.63 6.21 -13.42
C GLY A 1 -0.40 5.58 -14.04
N VAL A 2 -0.26 4.26 -13.98
CA VAL A 2 0.79 3.51 -14.70
C VAL A 2 0.12 2.50 -15.63
N LEU A 3 0.77 2.19 -16.75
CA LEU A 3 0.23 1.33 -17.79
C LEU A 3 -0.02 -0.07 -17.22
N GLY A 4 -1.16 -0.65 -17.61
CA GLY A 4 -1.60 -1.96 -17.12
C GLY A 4 -2.40 -1.91 -15.82
N TYR A 5 -2.27 -0.86 -14.99
CA TYR A 5 -2.95 -0.74 -13.70
C TYR A 5 -3.90 0.46 -13.64
N GLY A 6 -5.11 0.22 -13.12
CA GLY A 6 -6.14 1.25 -12.87
C GLY A 6 -6.17 1.74 -11.41
N SER A 7 -5.15 1.42 -10.63
CA SER A 7 -5.13 1.48 -9.16
C SER A 7 -3.78 2.02 -8.65
N GLY A 8 -3.67 2.27 -7.34
CA GLY A 8 -2.42 2.57 -6.64
C GLY A 8 -1.91 4.02 -6.67
N ILE A 9 -2.35 4.86 -7.62
CA ILE A 9 -1.93 6.27 -7.72
C ILE A 9 -3.10 7.21 -7.41
N ILE A 10 -2.86 8.25 -6.61
CA ILE A 10 -3.81 9.33 -6.34
C ILE A 10 -3.26 10.62 -6.95
N GLY A 11 -3.89 11.04 -8.05
CA GLY A 11 -3.60 12.34 -8.68
C GLY A 11 -4.02 13.50 -7.78
N ARG A 12 -3.17 14.52 -7.70
CA ARG A 12 -3.40 15.74 -6.94
C ARG A 12 -2.64 16.89 -7.58
N TYR A 13 -3.29 18.03 -7.65
CA TYR A 13 -2.79 19.27 -8.23
C TYR A 13 -2.96 20.40 -7.22
N SER A 14 -2.03 21.36 -7.22
CA SER A 14 -2.17 22.58 -6.43
C SER A 14 -3.15 23.53 -7.12
N ASP A 15 -4.03 24.18 -6.35
CA ASP A 15 -4.90 25.26 -6.83
C ASP A 15 -4.13 26.59 -7.00
N LEU A 16 -2.86 26.64 -6.55
CA LEU A 16 -1.96 27.79 -6.64
C LEU A 16 -0.65 27.41 -7.35
N PRO A 17 -0.69 27.01 -8.63
CA PRO A 17 0.49 26.54 -9.35
C PRO A 17 1.53 27.64 -9.60
N ASP A 18 1.10 28.90 -9.78
CA ASP A 18 2.03 30.01 -10.01
C ASP A 18 2.79 30.41 -8.74
N GLU A 19 2.16 30.30 -7.56
CA GLU A 19 2.80 30.58 -6.27
C GLU A 19 3.69 29.43 -5.81
N PHE A 20 3.29 28.19 -6.09
CA PHE A 20 4.01 26.97 -5.70
C PHE A 20 4.25 26.04 -6.90
N PRO A 21 5.11 26.44 -7.86
CA PRO A 21 5.32 25.69 -9.10
C PRO A 21 5.89 24.28 -8.87
N GLY A 22 6.65 24.07 -7.78
CA GLY A 22 7.13 22.74 -7.39
C GLY A 22 6.04 21.77 -6.92
N LEU A 23 4.84 22.28 -6.62
CA LEU A 23 3.69 21.50 -6.14
C LEU A 23 2.53 21.47 -7.14
N GLU A 24 2.72 22.01 -8.35
CA GLU A 24 1.72 21.98 -9.43
C GLU A 24 1.15 20.56 -9.60
N HIS A 25 2.02 19.56 -9.66
CA HIS A 25 1.68 18.15 -9.53
C HIS A 25 2.26 17.61 -8.22
N PHE A 26 1.43 16.96 -7.40
CA PHE A 26 1.88 16.38 -6.14
C PHE A 26 1.20 15.03 -5.86
N HIS A 27 1.39 14.10 -6.79
CA HIS A 27 0.70 12.82 -6.82
C HIS A 27 1.22 11.88 -5.73
N THR A 28 0.35 11.03 -5.22
CA THR A 28 0.71 10.00 -4.24
C THR A 28 0.77 8.64 -4.91
N MET A 29 1.86 7.90 -4.71
CA MET A 29 1.98 6.49 -5.09
C MET A 29 1.91 5.62 -3.83
N ARG A 30 1.07 4.58 -3.87
CA ARG A 30 0.97 3.60 -2.79
C ARG A 30 1.85 2.42 -3.14
N VAL A 31 2.79 2.06 -2.27
CA VAL A 31 3.65 0.89 -2.42
C VAL A 31 3.17 -0.18 -1.45
N ASN A 32 2.93 -1.38 -1.96
CA ASN A 32 2.38 -2.48 -1.16
C ASN A 32 3.41 -2.94 -0.12
N GLN A 33 3.00 -2.98 1.14
CA GLN A 33 3.88 -3.32 2.26
C GLN A 33 4.00 -4.85 2.46
N PRO A 34 5.08 -5.35 3.08
CA PRO A 34 5.11 -6.72 3.57
C PRO A 34 4.10 -6.91 4.71
N SER A 35 3.52 -8.11 4.81
CA SER A 35 2.66 -8.51 5.93
C SER A 35 3.30 -8.17 7.28
N GLY A 36 2.51 -7.63 8.21
CA GLY A 36 2.98 -7.23 9.54
C GLY A 36 3.98 -6.06 9.58
N TRP A 37 4.26 -5.39 8.45
CA TRP A 37 5.17 -4.24 8.34
C TRP A 37 6.60 -4.52 8.83
N TYR A 38 7.10 -5.75 8.65
CA TYR A 38 8.49 -6.08 8.93
C TYR A 38 9.40 -5.68 7.78
N TYR A 39 10.48 -4.96 8.08
CA TYR A 39 11.46 -4.51 7.09
C TYR A 39 12.88 -4.79 7.55
N THR A 40 13.77 -5.02 6.59
CA THR A 40 15.20 -4.85 6.80
C THR A 40 15.60 -3.40 6.55
N SER A 41 16.71 -2.94 7.15
CA SER A 41 17.21 -1.60 6.86
C SER A 41 17.65 -1.43 5.40
N GLN A 42 18.03 -2.51 4.73
CA GLN A 42 18.35 -2.50 3.30
C GLN A 42 17.10 -2.22 2.45
N ALA A 43 15.98 -2.91 2.73
CA ALA A 43 14.71 -2.69 2.05
C ALA A 43 14.22 -1.25 2.18
N LEU A 44 14.31 -0.66 3.38
CA LEU A 44 13.91 0.74 3.60
C LEU A 44 14.82 1.72 2.87
N ARG A 45 16.15 1.53 2.91
CA ARG A 45 17.08 2.39 2.16
C ARG A 45 16.83 2.32 0.66
N GLU A 46 16.58 1.13 0.13
CA GLU A 46 16.25 0.96 -1.29
C GLU A 46 14.97 1.73 -1.68
N LEU A 47 13.90 1.66 -0.87
CA LEU A 47 12.68 2.43 -1.11
C LEU A 47 12.94 3.94 -1.04
N CYS A 48 13.76 4.40 -0.09
CA CYS A 48 14.17 5.80 -0.01
C CYS A 48 14.99 6.23 -1.23
N ASP A 49 15.98 5.44 -1.67
CA ASP A 49 16.83 5.75 -2.82
C ASP A 49 16.00 5.87 -4.11
N ILE A 50 14.99 5.01 -4.29
CA ILE A 50 14.04 5.12 -5.39
C ILE A 50 13.23 6.41 -5.27
N TRP A 51 12.71 6.72 -4.09
CA TRP A 51 11.83 7.86 -3.91
C TRP A 51 12.54 9.22 -3.96
N ASP A 52 13.78 9.30 -3.48
CA ASP A 52 14.63 10.49 -3.58
C ASP A 52 14.96 10.82 -5.05
N LYS A 53 15.01 9.79 -5.92
CA LYS A 53 15.24 9.97 -7.36
C LYS A 53 13.98 10.43 -8.11
N HIS A 54 12.82 9.90 -7.72
CA HIS A 54 11.59 10.00 -8.52
C HIS A 54 10.47 10.84 -7.87
N GLY A 55 10.71 11.40 -6.69
CA GLY A 55 9.67 12.10 -5.93
C GLY A 55 10.21 13.14 -4.98
N SER A 56 9.39 13.49 -3.99
CA SER A 56 9.67 14.56 -3.04
C SER A 56 10.60 14.17 -1.89
N GLY A 57 10.93 12.88 -1.73
CA GLY A 57 11.57 12.34 -0.53
C GLY A 57 10.64 12.26 0.70
N VAL A 58 9.39 12.71 0.60
CA VAL A 58 8.42 12.68 1.71
C VAL A 58 7.62 11.39 1.70
N LEU A 59 7.54 10.74 2.86
CA LEU A 59 6.85 9.46 3.04
C LEU A 59 5.74 9.54 4.11
N ASN A 60 4.73 8.69 4.01
CA ASN A 60 4.02 8.20 5.19
C ASN A 60 4.32 6.72 5.42
N VAL A 61 4.73 6.40 6.64
CA VAL A 61 5.09 5.05 7.10
C VAL A 61 4.15 4.72 8.27
N HIS A 62 2.91 4.30 8.03
CA HIS A 62 2.27 3.89 6.78
C HIS A 62 0.94 4.62 6.55
N GLY A 63 0.34 4.43 5.37
CA GLY A 63 -1.05 4.81 5.12
C GLY A 63 -2.01 3.94 5.94
N ALA A 64 -3.20 4.47 6.25
CA ALA A 64 -4.15 3.80 7.13
C ALA A 64 -4.66 2.44 6.61
N THR A 65 -4.58 2.14 5.32
CA THR A 65 -4.91 0.77 4.84
C THR A 65 -3.76 -0.19 5.11
N GLY A 66 -2.52 0.26 4.95
CA GLY A 66 -1.30 -0.51 5.17
C GLY A 66 -0.12 -0.05 4.30
N ASP A 67 -0.41 0.55 3.14
CA ASP A 67 0.59 0.92 2.12
C ASP A 67 1.69 1.82 2.66
N MET A 68 2.92 1.65 2.17
CA MET A 68 3.90 2.73 2.24
C MET A 68 3.51 3.82 1.25
N VAL A 69 3.53 5.08 1.69
CA VAL A 69 3.00 6.20 0.90
C VAL A 69 4.16 7.05 0.41
N PHE A 70 4.38 7.03 -0.90
CA PHE A 70 5.29 7.93 -1.60
C PHE A 70 4.52 9.22 -1.90
N LEU A 71 4.78 10.29 -1.14
CA LEU A 71 3.93 11.46 -1.08
C LEU A 71 4.50 12.61 -1.92
N GLY A 72 4.01 12.76 -3.14
CA GLY A 72 4.33 13.89 -4.00
C GLY A 72 5.35 13.56 -5.07
N THR A 73 4.86 13.40 -6.29
CA THR A 73 5.66 13.36 -7.52
C THR A 73 4.86 13.95 -8.68
N ARG A 74 5.50 14.13 -9.83
CA ARG A 74 4.89 14.59 -11.07
C ARG A 74 4.37 13.44 -11.91
N THR A 75 3.56 13.73 -12.94
CA THR A 75 2.97 12.68 -13.79
C THR A 75 4.04 11.91 -14.54
N GLU A 76 5.06 12.62 -15.02
CA GLU A 76 6.17 12.10 -15.82
C GLU A 76 7.01 11.05 -15.08
N GLU A 77 7.05 11.12 -13.74
CA GLU A 77 7.84 10.23 -12.88
C GLU A 77 7.06 8.98 -12.41
N LEU A 78 5.77 8.86 -12.74
CA LEU A 78 4.96 7.72 -12.30
C LEU A 78 5.44 6.39 -12.88
N GLU A 79 5.68 6.32 -14.20
CA GLU A 79 6.18 5.09 -14.85
C GLU A 79 7.62 4.79 -14.45
N PRO A 80 8.57 5.75 -14.49
CA PRO A 80 9.95 5.49 -14.05
C PRO A 80 10.05 5.00 -12.60
N CYS A 81 9.27 5.58 -11.69
CA CYS A 81 9.23 5.13 -10.29
C CYS A 81 8.65 3.71 -10.18
N PHE A 82 7.61 3.40 -10.93
CA PHE A 82 6.99 2.07 -10.94
C PHE A 82 7.93 0.99 -11.52
N GLU A 83 8.63 1.29 -12.61
CA GLU A 83 9.66 0.42 -13.17
C GLU A 83 10.80 0.17 -12.17
N ALA A 84 11.25 1.20 -11.47
CA ALA A 84 12.29 1.08 -10.44
C ALA A 84 11.85 0.20 -9.26
N LEU A 85 10.59 0.35 -8.81
CA LEU A 85 10.00 -0.47 -7.75
C LEU A 85 9.91 -1.94 -8.17
N THR A 86 9.33 -2.21 -9.35
CA THR A 86 9.11 -3.57 -9.85
C THR A 86 10.41 -4.30 -10.16
N ALA A 87 11.44 -3.59 -10.65
CA ALA A 87 12.79 -4.14 -10.82
C ALA A 87 13.42 -4.64 -9.51
N LYS A 88 12.90 -4.20 -8.35
CA LYS A 88 13.32 -4.61 -7.01
C LYS A 88 12.34 -5.57 -6.32
N GLY A 89 11.27 -5.98 -7.02
CA GLY A 89 10.25 -6.88 -6.47
C GLY A 89 9.20 -6.19 -5.61
N TRP A 90 9.15 -4.86 -5.60
CA TRP A 90 8.04 -4.10 -5.01
C TRP A 90 6.93 -3.91 -6.05
N ASP A 91 5.68 -3.96 -5.60
CA ASP A 91 4.53 -3.58 -6.43
C ASP A 91 3.74 -2.46 -5.73
N ILE A 92 2.87 -1.80 -6.48
CA ILE A 92 1.99 -0.76 -5.97
C ILE A 92 0.80 -1.36 -5.22
N GLY A 93 0.27 -0.57 -4.29
CA GLY A 93 -0.93 -0.93 -3.53
C GLY A 93 -2.23 -0.61 -4.26
N GLY A 94 -3.35 -0.80 -3.57
CA GLY A 94 -4.69 -0.59 -4.11
C GLY A 94 -5.29 0.82 -3.88
N SER A 95 -6.02 1.33 -4.87
CA SER A 95 -6.87 2.52 -4.81
C SER A 95 -8.13 2.33 -5.68
N GLY A 96 -9.02 3.34 -5.77
CA GLY A 96 -10.23 3.23 -6.60
C GLY A 96 -11.27 2.20 -6.14
N SER A 97 -12.16 1.79 -7.05
CA SER A 97 -13.18 0.74 -6.84
C SER A 97 -12.62 -0.65 -7.10
N ALA A 98 -11.61 -0.99 -6.32
CA ALA A 98 -10.83 -2.21 -6.41
C ALA A 98 -10.68 -2.85 -5.02
N MET A 99 -10.15 -4.07 -4.99
CA MET A 99 -9.56 -4.59 -3.77
C MET A 99 -8.43 -3.65 -3.32
N ARG A 100 -8.38 -3.34 -2.03
CA ARG A 100 -7.31 -2.53 -1.44
C ARG A 100 -6.29 -3.44 -0.78
N SER A 101 -5.07 -2.94 -0.65
CA SER A 101 -3.95 -3.63 -0.01
C SER A 101 -4.38 -4.23 1.33
N PRO A 102 -4.37 -5.56 1.46
CA PRO A 102 -4.71 -6.20 2.72
C PRO A 102 -3.68 -5.87 3.80
N SER A 103 -4.10 -5.90 5.07
CA SER A 103 -3.17 -5.74 6.18
C SER A 103 -3.53 -6.64 7.36
N CYS A 104 -2.52 -7.04 8.12
CA CYS A 104 -2.66 -7.96 9.23
C CYS A 104 -1.99 -7.43 10.50
N CYS A 105 -2.42 -7.94 11.65
CA CYS A 105 -1.60 -7.83 12.86
C CYS A 105 -0.32 -8.66 12.72
N LEU A 106 0.63 -8.48 13.63
CA LEU A 106 1.90 -9.21 13.62
C LEU A 106 1.74 -10.74 13.82
N GLY A 107 0.57 -11.21 14.27
CA GLY A 107 0.22 -12.63 14.32
C GLY A 107 1.23 -13.50 15.06
N MET A 108 1.48 -14.70 14.53
CA MET A 108 2.38 -15.69 15.12
C MET A 108 3.85 -15.26 15.12
N SER A 109 4.24 -14.18 14.41
CA SER A 109 5.63 -13.72 14.42
C SER A 109 6.11 -13.30 15.81
N ARG A 110 5.21 -12.75 16.64
CA ARG A 110 5.55 -12.21 17.97
C ARG A 110 4.37 -12.03 18.92
N CYS A 111 3.28 -12.78 18.74
CA CYS A 111 2.13 -12.78 19.64
C CYS A 111 1.72 -14.21 19.96
N GLU A 112 1.78 -14.57 21.24
CA GLU A 112 1.39 -15.88 21.77
C GLU A 112 -0.13 -16.12 21.77
N TRP A 113 -0.93 -15.08 21.48
CA TRP A 113 -2.39 -15.18 21.37
C TRP A 113 -2.89 -15.40 19.93
N ALA A 114 -2.00 -15.47 18.94
CA ALA A 114 -2.41 -15.63 17.56
C ALA A 114 -2.98 -17.05 17.30
N CYS A 115 -4.27 -17.12 16.96
CA CYS A 115 -4.95 -18.39 16.68
C CYS A 115 -4.69 -18.94 15.27
N TYR A 116 -4.13 -18.13 14.36
CA TYR A 116 -3.73 -18.55 13.01
C TYR A 116 -2.60 -17.65 12.47
N ASP A 117 -1.97 -18.09 11.38
CA ASP A 117 -0.93 -17.31 10.71
C ASP A 117 -1.54 -16.16 9.88
N THR A 118 -1.67 -15.00 10.52
CA THR A 118 -2.25 -13.81 9.87
C THR A 118 -1.35 -13.23 8.80
N MET A 119 -0.02 -13.39 8.91
CA MET A 119 0.94 -12.84 7.97
C MET A 119 0.92 -13.63 6.67
N GLU A 120 0.89 -14.96 6.76
CA GLU A 120 0.76 -15.84 5.61
C GLU A 120 -0.60 -15.66 4.92
N ALA A 121 -1.70 -15.65 5.67
CA ALA A 121 -3.03 -15.43 5.09
C ALA A 121 -3.11 -14.08 4.35
N CYS A 122 -2.54 -13.01 4.93
CA CYS A 122 -2.47 -11.70 4.31
C CYS A 122 -1.64 -11.72 3.02
N TYR A 123 -0.50 -12.41 3.02
CA TYR A 123 0.36 -12.52 1.84
C TYR A 123 -0.32 -13.31 0.72
N GLN A 124 -0.81 -14.51 1.01
CA GLN A 124 -1.44 -15.39 0.01
C GLN A 124 -2.65 -14.73 -0.64
N LEU A 125 -3.54 -14.10 0.12
CA LEU A 125 -4.70 -13.42 -0.44
C LEU A 125 -4.33 -12.14 -1.21
N THR A 126 -3.23 -11.49 -0.85
CA THR A 126 -2.70 -10.37 -1.65
C THR A 126 -2.19 -10.87 -3.00
N GLN A 127 -1.53 -12.03 -3.06
CA GLN A 127 -1.03 -12.63 -4.29
C GLN A 127 -2.15 -13.20 -5.17
N GLU A 128 -3.12 -13.88 -4.57
CA GLU A 128 -4.27 -14.46 -5.28
C GLU A 128 -5.09 -13.37 -6.00
N PHE A 129 -5.36 -12.25 -5.32
CA PHE A 129 -6.24 -11.20 -5.83
C PHE A 129 -5.48 -10.01 -6.45
N GLN A 130 -4.28 -10.23 -6.99
CA GLN A 130 -3.51 -9.20 -7.69
C GLN A 130 -4.33 -8.51 -8.80
N PHE A 131 -5.10 -9.28 -9.56
CA PHE A 131 -5.96 -8.72 -10.62
C PHE A 131 -6.97 -7.72 -10.05
N ASP A 132 -7.73 -8.10 -9.02
CA ASP A 132 -8.76 -7.27 -8.41
C ASP A 132 -8.20 -6.08 -7.61
N LEU A 133 -6.94 -6.16 -7.17
CA LEU A 133 -6.24 -5.05 -6.53
C LEU A 133 -5.80 -3.98 -7.53
N HIS A 134 -5.26 -4.42 -8.67
CA HIS A 134 -4.66 -3.53 -9.66
C HIS A 134 -5.62 -3.06 -10.76
N ARG A 135 -6.68 -3.81 -11.05
CA ARG A 135 -7.65 -3.52 -12.12
C ARG A 135 -9.06 -3.40 -11.52
N PRO A 136 -9.51 -2.18 -11.18
CA PRO A 136 -10.80 -1.94 -10.55
C PRO A 136 -11.95 -2.62 -11.31
N SER A 137 -12.49 -3.70 -10.73
CA SER A 137 -13.56 -4.54 -11.29
C SER A 137 -14.86 -4.45 -10.46
N PHE A 138 -14.80 -3.82 -9.27
CA PHE A 138 -15.88 -3.83 -8.29
C PHE A 138 -16.76 -2.58 -8.37
N PRO A 139 -18.02 -2.63 -7.87
CA PRO A 139 -18.86 -1.45 -7.75
C PRO A 139 -18.26 -0.36 -6.86
N TYR A 140 -17.53 -0.76 -5.82
CA TYR A 140 -16.83 0.15 -4.92
C TYR A 140 -15.60 -0.50 -4.28
N LYS A 141 -14.92 0.21 -3.38
CA LYS A 141 -13.71 -0.30 -2.71
C LYS A 141 -14.04 -1.54 -1.86
N TYR A 142 -13.11 -2.49 -1.79
CA TYR A 142 -13.20 -3.65 -0.91
C TYR A 142 -11.90 -3.86 -0.15
N LYS A 143 -11.95 -4.12 1.15
CA LYS A 143 -10.78 -4.25 2.03
C LYS A 143 -10.83 -5.55 2.81
N LEU A 144 -9.67 -6.20 2.92
CA LEU A 144 -9.45 -7.33 3.83
C LEU A 144 -8.49 -6.94 4.94
N LYS A 145 -8.81 -7.33 6.18
CA LYS A 145 -7.87 -7.24 7.31
C LYS A 145 -7.92 -8.49 8.17
N PHE A 146 -6.79 -8.81 8.77
CA PHE A 146 -6.55 -10.07 9.48
C PHE A 146 -6.04 -9.82 10.90
N SER A 147 -6.83 -10.25 11.89
CA SER A 147 -6.49 -10.16 13.31
C SER A 147 -6.40 -11.55 13.92
N GLY A 148 -5.25 -11.87 14.52
CA GLY A 148 -4.98 -13.20 15.03
C GLY A 148 -5.82 -13.62 16.23
N CYS A 149 -6.46 -12.67 16.92
CA CYS A 149 -7.34 -12.90 18.07
C CYS A 149 -8.36 -11.76 18.22
N PRO A 150 -9.34 -11.86 19.14
CA PRO A 150 -10.38 -10.85 19.34
C PRO A 150 -9.91 -9.48 19.84
N ASN A 151 -8.64 -9.31 20.22
CA ASN A 151 -8.08 -7.98 20.54
C ASN A 151 -8.02 -7.05 19.32
N ASP A 152 -8.11 -7.61 18.11
CA ASP A 152 -8.23 -6.87 16.86
C ASP A 152 -7.17 -5.76 16.64
N CYS A 153 -5.89 -6.10 16.79
CA CYS A 153 -4.79 -5.12 16.76
C CYS A 153 -4.64 -4.35 15.43
N VAL A 154 -5.20 -4.84 14.31
CA VAL A 154 -5.24 -4.12 13.02
C VAL A 154 -6.57 -3.42 12.75
N ALA A 155 -7.49 -3.47 13.73
CA ALA A 155 -8.84 -2.93 13.71
C ALA A 155 -9.62 -3.38 12.47
N ALA A 156 -9.58 -4.68 12.18
CA ALA A 156 -10.26 -5.31 11.06
C ALA A 156 -11.76 -5.00 11.11
N VAL A 157 -12.42 -5.23 12.25
CA VAL A 157 -13.88 -5.10 12.37
C VAL A 157 -14.41 -3.72 11.95
N ALA A 158 -13.61 -2.68 12.18
CA ALA A 158 -14.00 -1.29 11.90
C ALA A 158 -13.47 -0.75 10.56
N ARG A 159 -12.46 -1.39 9.94
CA ARG A 159 -11.71 -0.81 8.82
C ARG A 159 -11.58 -1.72 7.60
N SER A 160 -12.18 -2.90 7.61
CA SER A 160 -12.31 -3.79 6.45
C SER A 160 -13.75 -4.21 6.18
N ASP A 161 -14.04 -4.42 4.90
CA ASP A 161 -15.30 -4.99 4.43
C ASP A 161 -15.37 -6.49 4.76
N MET A 162 -14.23 -7.18 4.67
CA MET A 162 -14.06 -8.57 5.14
C MET A 162 -13.03 -8.63 6.27
N SER A 163 -13.52 -8.93 7.47
CA SER A 163 -12.70 -9.03 8.68
C SER A 163 -12.49 -10.49 9.05
N MET A 164 -11.25 -10.94 9.13
CA MET A 164 -10.89 -12.27 9.61
C MET A 164 -10.29 -12.14 11.00
N ILE A 165 -10.94 -12.77 11.99
CA ILE A 165 -10.57 -12.69 13.39
C ILE A 165 -10.44 -14.11 13.94
N GLY A 166 -9.26 -14.43 14.48
CA GLY A 166 -8.98 -15.73 15.11
C GLY A 166 -9.73 -15.89 16.43
N VAL A 167 -10.18 -17.10 16.72
CA VAL A 167 -10.89 -17.49 17.95
C VAL A 167 -10.40 -18.84 18.46
#